data_AF-A0A661PB75-F1
#
_entry.id   AF-A0A661PB75-F1
#
_cell.length_a   1.000
_cell.length_b   1.000
_cell.length_c   1.000
_cell.angle_alpha   90.00
_cell.angle_beta   90.00
_cell.angle_gamma   90.00
#
_symmetry.space_group_name_H-M   'P 1'
#
loop_
_entity.id
_entity.type
_entity.pdbx_description
1 polymer ?
#
loop_
_entity_poly.entity_id
_entity_poly.type
_entity_poly.pdbx_seq_one_letter_code
_entity_poly.pdbx_strand_id
1 'polypeptide(L)'
;MPLATTACDRISSFDTGPDEAFCGQITLASGYRTGFTPRVQMRMTFDSSKVDSGEPPGTLTTFDAGQETEPQLLTDASLRPIPPLSHDPLSQLEFGDGRDLNLIFAVSPTSPTAESALAVVSLRADDAVEVRLIRPGTESGDQAAPMGREPLFGLFLLRRQDGDCGF
;
A
#
# COMPACT_ATOMS: atom_id res chain seq x y z
N MET A 1 12.63 -32.42 2.58
CA MET A 1 11.56 -31.86 3.43
C MET A 1 10.87 -30.78 2.62
N PRO A 2 9.61 -30.96 2.21
CA PRO A 2 8.87 -29.95 1.46
C PRO A 2 8.30 -28.92 2.46
N LEU A 3 8.71 -27.65 2.33
CA LEU A 3 8.21 -26.54 3.15
C LEU A 3 7.59 -25.42 2.31
N ALA A 4 7.38 -25.64 1.00
CA ALA A 4 6.91 -24.60 0.08
C ALA A 4 5.39 -24.52 -0.09
N THR A 5 4.62 -25.55 0.32
CA THR A 5 3.17 -25.60 0.00
C THR A 5 2.30 -24.77 0.95
N THR A 6 2.71 -24.57 2.21
CA THR A 6 1.86 -23.87 3.19
C THR A 6 1.89 -22.34 3.09
N ALA A 7 2.96 -21.77 2.55
CA ALA A 7 3.08 -20.31 2.38
C ALA A 7 2.29 -19.81 1.15
N CYS A 8 2.33 -20.54 0.03
CA CYS A 8 1.55 -20.22 -1.15
C CYS A 8 0.03 -20.39 -0.92
N ASP A 9 -0.39 -21.36 -0.09
CA ASP A 9 -1.80 -21.52 0.29
C ASP A 9 -2.32 -20.40 1.21
N ARG A 10 -1.41 -19.70 1.92
CA ARG A 10 -1.79 -18.59 2.82
C ARG A 10 -1.83 -17.24 2.13
N ILE A 11 -1.04 -17.02 1.07
CA ILE A 11 -1.10 -15.75 0.34
C ILE A 11 -2.37 -15.65 -0.53
N SER A 12 -2.88 -16.76 -1.04
CA SER A 12 -4.10 -16.80 -1.85
C SER A 12 -5.37 -16.44 -1.08
N SER A 13 -5.37 -16.55 0.26
CA SER A 13 -6.49 -16.04 1.06
C SER A 13 -6.61 -14.51 1.02
N PHE A 14 -5.62 -13.82 0.46
CA PHE A 14 -5.64 -12.37 0.22
C PHE A 14 -6.03 -12.01 -1.22
N ASP A 15 -6.34 -12.97 -2.10
CA ASP A 15 -6.84 -12.65 -3.44
C ASP A 15 -8.17 -11.90 -3.35
N THR A 16 -8.36 -10.86 -4.16
CA THR A 16 -9.61 -10.11 -4.27
C THR A 16 -10.37 -10.50 -5.54
N GLY A 17 -11.67 -10.80 -5.41
CA GLY A 17 -12.57 -11.00 -6.55
C GLY A 17 -12.88 -9.70 -7.33
N PRO A 18 -13.66 -9.80 -8.43
CA PRO A 18 -14.02 -8.65 -9.27
C PRO A 18 -14.74 -7.51 -8.53
N ASP A 19 -15.51 -7.85 -7.51
CA ASP A 19 -16.28 -6.93 -6.68
C ASP A 19 -15.81 -6.97 -5.22
N GLU A 20 -14.54 -7.28 -4.97
CA GLU A 20 -13.97 -7.26 -3.62
C GLU A 20 -12.75 -6.35 -3.57
N ALA A 21 -12.55 -5.70 -2.43
CA ALA A 21 -11.34 -4.93 -2.17
C ALA A 21 -10.98 -4.94 -0.69
N PHE A 22 -9.72 -4.65 -0.38
CA PHE A 22 -9.29 -4.30 0.96
C PHE A 22 -9.50 -2.80 1.17
N CYS A 23 -10.29 -2.47 2.18
CA CYS A 23 -10.75 -1.12 2.46
C CYS A 23 -10.38 -0.71 3.87
N GLY A 24 -9.95 0.54 4.07
CA GLY A 24 -9.61 1.02 5.40
C GLY A 24 -9.24 2.49 5.44
N GLN A 25 -9.10 3.01 6.66
CA GLN A 25 -8.75 4.40 6.91
C GLN A 25 -7.29 4.52 7.34
N ILE A 26 -6.73 5.71 7.19
CA ILE A 26 -5.41 6.00 7.74
C ILE A 26 -5.41 5.92 9.27
N THR A 27 -4.29 5.49 9.83
CA THR A 27 -4.07 5.52 11.27
C THR A 27 -4.06 6.97 11.76
N LEU A 28 -4.94 7.29 12.71
CA LEU A 28 -5.20 8.67 13.13
C LEU A 28 -4.05 9.30 13.93
N ALA A 29 -3.31 8.49 14.68
CA ALA A 29 -2.20 8.96 15.50
C ALA A 29 -1.16 9.71 14.65
N SER A 30 -0.77 10.91 15.06
CA SER A 30 0.02 11.85 14.26
C SER A 30 1.39 11.31 13.85
N GLY A 31 2.02 10.48 14.69
CA GLY A 31 3.29 9.81 14.36
C GLY A 31 3.19 8.79 13.21
N TYR A 32 1.98 8.44 12.77
CA TYR A 32 1.74 7.48 11.69
C TYR A 32 1.32 8.13 10.38
N ARG A 33 1.43 9.47 10.29
CA ARG A 33 0.96 10.23 9.14
C ARG A 33 1.79 11.49 8.86
N THR A 34 2.18 11.69 7.62
CA THR A 34 2.80 12.90 7.08
C THR A 34 2.33 13.05 5.63
N GLY A 35 1.89 14.26 5.25
CA GLY A 35 1.38 14.53 3.89
C GLY A 35 -0.04 14.02 3.61
N PHE A 36 -0.74 13.47 4.61
CA PHE A 36 -2.14 13.02 4.48
C PHE A 36 -3.05 13.69 5.52
N THR A 37 -4.31 13.91 5.13
CA THR A 37 -5.36 14.33 6.06
C THR A 37 -5.79 13.15 6.96
N PRO A 38 -6.41 13.39 8.14
CA PRO A 38 -6.91 12.30 8.98
C PRO A 38 -8.12 11.55 8.41
N ARG A 39 -8.65 11.99 7.26
CA ARG A 39 -9.86 11.45 6.64
C ARG A 39 -9.57 10.63 5.39
N VAL A 40 -8.30 10.46 5.03
CA VAL A 40 -7.93 9.66 3.88
C VAL A 40 -8.20 8.17 4.15
N GLN A 41 -8.80 7.54 3.16
CA GLN A 41 -9.16 6.14 3.09
C GLN A 41 -8.41 5.52 1.91
N MET A 42 -8.22 4.21 1.96
CA MET A 42 -7.52 3.47 0.93
C MET A 42 -8.33 2.24 0.54
N ARG A 43 -8.39 2.00 -0.78
CA ARG A 43 -8.84 0.78 -1.43
C ARG A 43 -7.63 0.08 -2.05
N MET A 44 -7.54 -1.23 -1.87
CA MET A 44 -6.51 -2.06 -2.48
C MET A 44 -7.14 -3.31 -3.11
N THR A 45 -6.73 -3.63 -4.33
CA THR A 45 -6.96 -4.94 -4.95
C THR A 45 -5.69 -5.78 -4.86
N PHE A 46 -5.83 -7.10 -4.87
CA PHE A 46 -4.69 -8.00 -4.76
C PHE A 46 -4.92 -9.34 -5.49
N ASP A 47 -3.90 -9.81 -6.18
CA ASP A 47 -3.85 -11.06 -6.94
C ASP A 47 -2.48 -11.70 -6.65
N SER A 48 -2.49 -12.67 -5.73
CA SER A 48 -1.32 -13.39 -5.25
C SER A 48 -0.61 -14.16 -6.36
N SER A 49 -1.33 -14.58 -7.40
CA SER A 49 -0.75 -15.31 -8.54
C SER A 49 0.28 -14.49 -9.32
N LYS A 50 0.26 -13.16 -9.15
CA LYS A 50 1.17 -12.22 -9.82
C LYS A 50 2.36 -11.78 -8.96
N VAL A 51 2.41 -12.14 -7.69
CA VAL A 51 3.46 -11.69 -6.76
C VAL A 51 4.86 -12.05 -7.27
N ASP A 52 5.01 -13.27 -7.79
CA ASP A 52 6.29 -13.78 -8.31
C ASP A 52 6.40 -13.72 -9.85
N SER A 53 5.39 -13.20 -10.55
CA SER A 53 5.39 -13.15 -12.02
C SER A 53 6.16 -11.95 -12.59
N GLY A 54 6.43 -10.94 -11.76
CA GLY A 54 6.97 -9.65 -12.19
C GLY A 54 5.91 -8.68 -12.74
N GLU A 55 4.65 -9.08 -12.79
CA GLU A 55 3.51 -8.20 -13.05
C GLU A 55 3.02 -7.53 -11.76
N PRO A 56 2.33 -6.37 -11.84
CA PRO A 56 1.72 -5.77 -10.66
C PRO A 56 0.64 -6.67 -10.06
N PRO A 57 0.75 -7.08 -8.79
CA PRO A 57 -0.24 -7.95 -8.15
C PRO A 57 -1.47 -7.19 -7.66
N GLY A 58 -1.61 -5.90 -7.93
CA GLY A 58 -2.75 -5.14 -7.45
C GLY A 58 -2.63 -3.64 -7.70
N THR A 59 -3.63 -2.91 -7.22
CA THR A 59 -3.72 -1.46 -7.32
C THR A 59 -4.06 -0.82 -5.98
N LEU A 60 -3.71 0.45 -5.83
CA LEU A 60 -4.09 1.30 -4.70
C LEU A 60 -4.88 2.50 -5.21
N THR A 61 -5.96 2.82 -4.50
CA THR A 61 -6.75 4.04 -4.70
C THR A 61 -6.95 4.73 -3.34
N THR A 62 -6.82 6.04 -3.30
CA THR A 62 -7.00 6.84 -2.08
C THR A 62 -8.19 7.76 -2.21
N PHE A 63 -8.99 7.88 -1.16
CA PHE A 63 -10.16 8.75 -1.11
C PHE A 63 -10.03 9.68 0.10
N ASP A 64 -10.29 10.98 -0.06
CA ASP A 64 -10.29 11.92 1.07
C ASP A 64 -11.71 12.41 1.35
N ALA A 65 -12.28 11.93 2.45
CA ALA A 65 -13.65 12.28 2.83
C ALA A 65 -13.75 13.78 3.15
N GLY A 66 -14.42 14.54 2.26
CA GLY A 66 -14.60 15.99 2.37
C GLY A 66 -13.79 16.81 1.37
N GLN A 67 -13.11 16.15 0.42
CA GLN A 67 -12.44 16.78 -0.72
C GLN A 67 -12.93 16.15 -2.03
N GLU A 68 -14.26 16.08 -2.24
CA GLU A 68 -14.87 15.44 -3.43
C GLU A 68 -14.40 16.04 -4.76
N THR A 69 -13.95 17.30 -4.74
CA THR A 69 -13.43 18.01 -5.92
C THR A 69 -11.91 17.96 -6.08
N GLU A 70 -11.15 17.52 -5.07
CA GLU A 70 -9.70 17.42 -5.20
C GLU A 70 -9.30 16.11 -5.87
N PRO A 71 -8.24 16.12 -6.69
CA PRO A 71 -7.72 14.90 -7.25
C PRO A 71 -7.25 13.93 -6.15
N GLN A 72 -7.62 12.66 -6.32
CA GLN A 72 -7.12 11.57 -5.49
C GLN A 72 -5.61 11.36 -5.73
N LEU A 73 -4.84 11.24 -4.64
CA LEU A 73 -3.39 11.02 -4.74
C LEU A 73 -3.08 9.78 -5.58
N LEU A 74 -3.77 8.67 -5.29
CA LEU A 74 -3.69 7.41 -6.03
C LEU A 74 -5.06 7.11 -6.65
N THR A 75 -5.09 6.83 -7.94
CA THR A 75 -6.25 6.30 -8.65
C THR A 75 -5.81 5.09 -9.46
N ASP A 76 -6.22 3.90 -9.01
CA ASP A 76 -5.84 2.59 -9.54
C ASP A 76 -4.32 2.46 -9.79
N ALA A 77 -3.54 3.04 -8.89
CA ALA A 77 -2.09 3.10 -9.00
C ALA A 77 -1.50 1.70 -8.76
N SER A 78 -0.80 1.16 -9.76
CA SER A 78 -0.29 -0.21 -9.70
C SER A 78 0.78 -0.40 -8.61
N LEU A 79 0.70 -1.52 -7.89
CA LEU A 79 1.76 -2.03 -7.02
C LEU A 79 2.89 -2.58 -7.90
N ARG A 80 3.80 -1.72 -8.37
CA ARG A 80 4.84 -2.16 -9.31
C ARG A 80 5.92 -2.94 -8.56
N PRO A 81 6.25 -4.18 -9.00
CA PRO A 81 7.35 -4.93 -8.43
C PRO A 81 8.68 -4.16 -8.57
N ILE A 82 9.58 -4.38 -7.62
CA ILE A 82 10.95 -3.88 -7.66
C ILE A 82 11.85 -5.11 -7.82
N PRO A 83 12.16 -5.55 -9.06
CA PRO A 83 12.76 -6.87 -9.30
C PRO A 83 14.04 -7.17 -8.51
N PRO A 84 14.97 -6.22 -8.27
CA PRO A 84 16.12 -6.51 -7.44
C PRO A 84 15.79 -6.93 -5.99
N LEU A 85 14.64 -6.53 -5.44
CA LEU A 85 14.28 -6.85 -4.05
C LEU A 85 13.92 -8.32 -3.84
N SER A 86 13.47 -9.06 -4.86
CA SER A 86 13.12 -10.48 -4.72
C SER A 86 14.31 -11.37 -4.33
N HIS A 87 15.53 -10.84 -4.47
CA HIS A 87 16.78 -11.53 -4.13
C HIS A 87 17.59 -10.77 -3.09
N ASP A 88 17.00 -9.77 -2.43
CA ASP A 88 17.67 -8.91 -1.46
C ASP A 88 17.19 -9.19 -0.02
N PRO A 89 18.03 -9.09 1.02
CA PRO A 89 17.60 -9.22 2.42
C PRO A 89 16.44 -8.31 2.84
N LEU A 90 16.21 -7.19 2.16
CA LEU A 90 15.05 -6.33 2.39
C LEU A 90 13.70 -7.05 2.13
N SER A 91 13.68 -8.11 1.32
CA SER A 91 12.49 -8.98 1.16
C SER A 91 12.14 -9.79 2.41
N GLN A 92 13.08 -9.91 3.36
CA GLN A 92 12.92 -10.67 4.60
C GLN A 92 12.63 -9.74 5.80
N LEU A 93 12.31 -8.46 5.55
CA LEU A 93 12.05 -7.50 6.61
C LEU A 93 10.78 -7.90 7.38
N GLU A 94 10.91 -8.00 8.71
CA GLU A 94 9.80 -8.33 9.61
C GLU A 94 9.37 -7.09 10.41
N PHE A 95 8.07 -6.79 10.41
CA PHE A 95 7.49 -5.66 11.14
C PHE A 95 6.84 -6.10 12.46
N GLY A 96 7.63 -6.73 13.33
CA GLY A 96 7.15 -7.28 14.61
C GLY A 96 6.06 -8.34 14.43
N ASP A 97 5.43 -8.74 15.54
CA ASP A 97 4.49 -9.86 15.54
C ASP A 97 3.19 -9.59 14.77
N GLY A 98 2.57 -10.66 14.27
CA GLY A 98 1.22 -10.66 13.65
C GLY A 98 1.18 -10.42 12.13
N ARG A 99 2.33 -10.35 11.46
CA ARG A 99 2.44 -10.25 10.00
C ARG A 99 2.97 -11.58 9.47
N ASP A 100 2.26 -12.14 8.50
CA ASP A 100 2.64 -13.39 7.86
C ASP A 100 3.63 -13.14 6.71
N LEU A 101 3.49 -12.02 6.00
CA LEU A 101 4.33 -11.68 4.86
C LEU A 101 4.42 -10.17 4.66
N ASN A 102 5.59 -9.68 4.25
CA ASN A 102 5.80 -8.28 3.86
C ASN A 102 6.29 -8.21 2.42
N LEU A 103 5.58 -7.44 1.60
CA LEU A 103 5.89 -7.23 0.19
C LEU A 103 6.21 -5.75 -0.03
N ILE A 104 7.19 -5.46 -0.89
CA ILE A 104 7.65 -4.10 -1.15
C ILE A 104 7.48 -3.77 -2.62
N PHE A 105 6.74 -2.70 -2.90
CA PHE A 105 6.40 -2.24 -4.24
C PHE A 105 6.74 -0.75 -4.41
N ALA A 106 6.85 -0.32 -5.66
CA ALA A 106 6.84 1.09 -6.00
C ALA A 106 5.43 1.48 -6.49
N VAL A 107 4.89 2.57 -5.97
CA VAL A 107 3.62 3.15 -6.42
C VAL A 107 3.83 4.59 -6.87
N SER A 108 3.24 4.97 -8.00
CA SER A 108 3.32 6.34 -8.50
C SER A 108 2.01 7.07 -8.22
N PRO A 109 2.05 8.28 -7.64
CA PRO A 109 0.87 9.13 -7.55
C PRO A 109 0.28 9.46 -8.91
N THR A 110 -1.04 9.39 -8.99
CA THR A 110 -1.80 9.68 -10.22
C THR A 110 -2.04 11.18 -10.35
N SER A 111 -2.43 11.87 -9.27
CA SER A 111 -2.64 13.31 -9.29
C SER A 111 -2.46 13.98 -7.90
N PRO A 112 -1.66 15.06 -7.80
CA PRO A 112 -0.77 15.56 -8.83
C PRO A 112 0.32 14.53 -9.16
N THR A 113 0.86 14.58 -10.39
CA THR A 113 2.02 13.76 -10.75
C THR A 113 3.18 14.12 -9.82
N ALA A 114 3.71 13.11 -9.15
CA ALA A 114 4.69 13.28 -8.09
C ALA A 114 5.70 12.12 -8.12
N GLU A 115 6.76 12.23 -7.33
CA GLU A 115 7.71 11.13 -7.17
C GLU A 115 7.03 9.89 -6.60
N SER A 116 7.48 8.72 -7.08
CA SER A 116 6.99 7.44 -6.59
C SER A 116 7.23 7.29 -5.10
N ALA A 117 6.29 6.66 -4.43
CA ALA A 117 6.42 6.20 -3.06
C ALA A 117 6.79 4.71 -3.04
N LEU A 118 7.45 4.30 -1.97
CA LEU A 118 7.56 2.91 -1.58
C LEU A 118 6.26 2.49 -0.89
N ALA A 119 5.67 1.38 -1.31
CA ALA A 119 4.54 0.76 -0.67
C ALA A 119 5.01 -0.55 0.00
N VAL A 120 4.93 -0.63 1.32
CA VAL A 120 5.10 -1.88 2.05
C VAL A 120 3.72 -2.44 2.34
N VAL A 121 3.42 -3.61 1.79
CA VAL A 121 2.16 -4.34 1.97
C VAL A 121 2.41 -5.52 2.88
N SER A 122 1.86 -5.45 4.09
CA SER A 122 1.99 -6.48 5.12
C SER A 122 0.69 -7.27 5.20
N LEU A 123 0.75 -8.56 4.83
CA LEU A 123 -0.36 -9.51 4.97
C LEU A 123 -0.35 -10.04 6.40
N ARG A 124 -1.48 -9.97 7.10
CA ARG A 124 -1.55 -10.26 8.55
C ARG A 124 -2.28 -11.56 8.84
N ALA A 125 -1.93 -12.19 9.95
CA ALA A 125 -2.56 -13.44 10.40
C ALA A 125 -4.07 -13.33 10.68
N ASP A 126 -4.60 -12.10 10.85
CA ASP A 126 -6.01 -11.81 11.10
C ASP A 126 -6.80 -11.39 9.85
N ASP A 127 -6.32 -11.82 8.67
CA ASP A 127 -6.89 -11.55 7.33
C ASP A 127 -7.01 -10.05 6.97
N ALA A 128 -6.26 -9.21 7.68
CA ALA A 128 -6.12 -7.80 7.39
C ALA A 128 -4.86 -7.54 6.55
N VAL A 129 -4.88 -6.43 5.81
CA VAL A 129 -3.71 -5.93 5.09
C VAL A 129 -3.29 -4.60 5.68
N GLU A 130 -2.01 -4.45 5.97
CA GLU A 130 -1.44 -3.19 6.44
C GLU A 130 -0.58 -2.59 5.32
N VAL A 131 -0.89 -1.36 4.89
CA VAL A 131 -0.16 -0.67 3.83
C VAL A 131 0.58 0.52 4.42
N ARG A 132 1.90 0.57 4.23
CA ARG A 132 2.73 1.73 4.52
C ARG A 132 3.15 2.40 3.22
N LEU A 133 2.77 3.65 3.05
CA LEU A 133 3.30 4.50 1.98
C LEU A 133 4.42 5.37 2.52
N ILE A 134 5.56 5.35 1.85
CA ILE A 134 6.77 6.06 2.26
C ILE A 134 7.34 6.81 1.07
N ARG A 135 7.42 8.12 1.18
CA ARG A 135 8.21 8.99 0.28
C ARG A 135 9.08 9.87 1.17
N PRO A 136 10.41 9.78 1.08
CA PRO A 136 11.29 10.58 1.92
C PRO A 136 11.11 12.09 1.68
N GLY A 137 10.66 12.46 0.47
CA GLY A 137 10.60 13.84 0.03
C GLY A 137 12.00 14.39 -0.26
N THR A 138 12.08 15.69 -0.48
CA THR A 138 13.37 16.39 -0.63
C THR A 138 13.78 17.05 0.68
N GLU A 139 15.08 17.02 0.99
CA GLU A 139 15.64 17.84 2.05
C GLU A 139 15.33 19.30 1.73
N SER A 140 14.35 19.82 2.44
CA SER A 140 13.97 21.21 2.35
C SER A 140 14.46 21.82 3.65
N GLY A 141 15.25 22.89 3.59
CA GLY A 141 15.52 23.73 4.77
C GLY A 141 14.23 24.39 5.25
N ASP A 142 14.26 25.67 5.64
CA ASP A 142 13.03 26.41 5.98
C ASP A 142 12.07 26.67 4.80
N GLN A 143 12.31 26.08 3.62
CA GLN A 143 11.45 26.21 2.45
C GLN A 143 10.51 25.01 2.33
N ALA A 144 9.29 25.26 1.84
CA ALA A 144 8.37 24.17 1.51
C ALA A 144 8.96 23.30 0.37
N ALA A 145 8.79 21.98 0.48
CA ALA A 145 9.20 21.07 -0.58
C ALA A 145 8.49 21.40 -1.90
N PRO A 146 9.15 21.24 -3.07
CA PRO A 146 8.50 21.41 -4.36
C PRO A 146 7.29 20.50 -4.50
N MET A 147 6.29 20.94 -5.28
CA MET A 147 5.09 20.16 -5.53
C MET A 147 5.44 18.76 -6.09
N GLY A 148 4.88 17.72 -5.48
CA GLY A 148 5.13 16.33 -5.85
C GLY A 148 6.45 15.75 -5.30
N ARG A 149 7.15 16.49 -4.45
CA ARG A 149 8.38 16.06 -3.75
C ARG A 149 8.27 16.22 -2.23
N GLU A 150 7.06 16.40 -1.72
CA GLU A 150 6.78 16.48 -0.30
C GLU A 150 6.95 15.10 0.36
N PRO A 151 7.44 15.06 1.60
CA PRO A 151 7.49 13.81 2.35
C PRO A 151 6.08 13.22 2.51
N LEU A 152 5.99 11.90 2.37
CA LEU A 152 4.76 11.15 2.54
C LEU A 152 5.03 10.00 3.50
N PHE A 153 4.22 9.91 4.55
CA PHE A 153 4.16 8.73 5.39
C PHE A 153 2.71 8.45 5.72
N GLY A 154 2.23 7.23 5.51
CA GLY A 154 0.88 6.85 5.89
C GLY A 154 0.78 5.36 6.17
N LEU A 155 0.22 5.03 7.33
CA LEU A 155 -0.09 3.66 7.73
C LEU A 155 -1.60 3.41 7.63
N PHE A 156 -2.01 2.48 6.79
CA PHE A 156 -3.40 2.08 6.59
C PHE A 156 -3.60 0.65 7.08
N LEU A 157 -4.69 0.39 7.79
CA LEU A 157 -5.14 -0.96 8.13
C LEU A 157 -6.42 -1.25 7.35
N LEU A 158 -6.34 -2.21 6.44
CA LEU A 158 -7.38 -2.55 5.49
C LEU A 158 -8.02 -3.90 5.85
N ARG A 159 -9.32 -4.01 5.65
CA ARG A 159 -10.11 -5.23 5.81
C ARG A 159 -10.83 -5.51 4.50
N ARG A 160 -11.00 -6.79 4.16
CA ARG A 160 -11.77 -7.21 2.99
C ARG A 160 -13.22 -6.73 3.12
N GLN A 161 -13.76 -6.18 2.04
CA GLN A 161 -15.15 -5.77 1.91
C GLN A 161 -15.67 -6.11 0.51
N ASP A 162 -16.97 -6.35 0.42
CA ASP A 162 -17.68 -6.47 -0.84
C ASP A 162 -17.98 -5.07 -1.40
N GLY A 163 -17.78 -4.89 -2.71
CA GLY A 163 -18.00 -3.65 -3.46
C GLY A 163 -16.89 -2.61 -3.33
N ASP A 164 -17.20 -1.37 -3.72
CA ASP A 164 -16.26 -0.24 -3.79
C ASP A 164 -15.98 0.42 -2.43
N CYS A 165 -15.95 -0.35 -1.34
CA CYS A 165 -15.70 0.12 0.03
C CYS A 165 -16.70 1.15 0.61
N GLY A 166 -17.73 1.53 -0.15
CA GLY A 166 -18.84 2.37 0.32
C GLY A 166 -18.52 3.87 0.40
N PHE A 167 -17.56 4.38 -0.38
CA PHE A 167 -17.19 5.80 -0.47
C PHE A 167 -17.25 6.34 -1.90
#